data_AF-A0A7V1PVF5-F1
#
_entry.id   AF-A0A7V1PVF5-F1
#
_cell.length_a   1.000
_cell.length_b   1.000
_cell.length_c   1.000
_cell.angle_alpha   90.00
_cell.angle_beta   90.00
_cell.angle_gamma   90.00
#
_symmetry.space_group_name_H-M   'P 1'
#
loop_
_entity.id
_entity.type
_entity.pdbx_description
1 polymer ?
#
loop_
_entity_poly.entity_id
_entity_poly.type
_entity_poly.pdbx_seq_one_letter_code
_entity_poly.pdbx_strand_id
1 'polypeptide(L)'
;MKKLLVLSIFLIPVLIWAGDETVSIKHVEDAQVKIAGFTLKSDKTVTIEALGAGGNKEIKRLHNFQQDPFNMFAYAWIIDAHSRKMVWRMTIDNTKRDWWDKWNRAFKGEVFLKKGEYELYYSAVKPDINNGFLSFERLLDMIFGDDDWWDDQVRKWYVRVKGVDAVLSEGAVLKYQRAYQDKAIVALTEMGSREYEKRGFSLKKRLKVAVYALGEGWEDEMFDYGWIVDMDSRKKIWRMRESRTRHAGGAIKNRVIRDEITLEPGNYMVYYRSDNNHCSDDWNANPPYDPNFWGITLNAAGDKFDPSIVTEYAAEILEPVLQIIRMGDSAYREKGLVVREDGRFRIFALGEGRGGEMYDYGWITEAKTGREVWRMRYRDTQPAGGSYKNRLFDGIVELPAGEYIVHYRTDDSHSYEEWNSPAPDDGKMWGITIYPLKKGQKAQTSDVKSLVPETIIAELTRVRDDEHLRKSFEIKKRTRVRIVALGEGDWDEMYDFGWIVNNETKRKVWRMRYRNTDNAGGASKNRKVDTVITLEPGSYTVHYITDDSHSYRDWNASPPDNPKMWGITLYKIGD
;
A
#
# COMPACT_ATOMS: atom_id res chain seq x y z
N MET A 1 29.51 -20.41 16.66
CA MET A 1 29.45 -20.78 18.09
C MET A 1 29.78 -19.57 18.96
N LYS A 2 28.76 -18.81 19.37
CA LYS A 2 28.85 -17.85 20.49
C LYS A 2 27.66 -18.22 21.38
N LYS A 3 27.97 -18.58 22.63
CA LYS A 3 26.98 -19.05 23.62
C LYS A 3 25.94 -17.96 23.83
N LEU A 4 24.66 -18.28 23.59
CA LEU A 4 23.53 -17.47 24.03
C LEU A 4 23.54 -17.49 25.56
N LEU A 5 23.97 -16.38 26.17
CA LEU A 5 23.77 -16.17 27.59
C LEU A 5 22.28 -15.83 27.76
N VAL A 6 21.49 -16.79 28.25
CA VAL A 6 20.16 -16.49 28.79
C VAL A 6 20.41 -15.68 30.05
N LEU A 7 20.44 -14.35 29.92
CA LEU A 7 20.52 -13.45 31.05
C LEU A 7 19.11 -13.40 31.68
N SER A 8 18.83 -14.34 32.57
CA SER A 8 17.74 -14.19 33.52
C SER A 8 18.08 -13.01 34.42
N ILE A 9 17.58 -11.83 34.08
CA ILE A 9 17.65 -10.65 34.95
C ILE A 9 16.71 -10.94 36.13
N PHE A 10 17.23 -11.62 37.15
CA PHE A 10 16.69 -11.52 38.49
C PHE A 10 17.13 -10.17 39.06
N LEU A 11 16.25 -9.17 38.97
CA LEU A 11 16.35 -7.99 39.82
C LEU A 11 16.16 -8.46 41.26
N ILE A 12 17.25 -8.48 42.03
CA ILE A 12 17.21 -8.63 43.48
C ILE A 12 16.40 -7.43 44.02
N PRO A 13 15.25 -7.64 44.70
CA PRO A 13 14.54 -6.55 45.33
C PRO A 13 15.21 -6.28 46.67
N VAL A 14 16.14 -5.33 46.73
CA VAL A 14 16.48 -4.69 48.01
C VAL A 14 15.61 -3.47 48.16
N LEU A 15 14.43 -3.66 48.77
CA LEU A 15 13.89 -2.87 49.87
C LEU A 15 12.43 -3.26 50.11
N ILE A 16 12.21 -3.89 51.26
CA ILE A 16 10.90 -4.13 51.86
C ILE A 16 10.41 -2.78 52.39
N TRP A 17 9.53 -2.13 51.64
CA TRP A 17 8.55 -1.20 52.19
C TRP A 17 7.18 -1.67 51.72
N ALA A 18 6.28 -1.92 52.66
CA ALA A 18 4.85 -2.04 52.39
C ALA A 18 4.35 -0.60 52.12
N GLY A 19 4.59 -0.10 50.91
CA GLY A 19 4.25 1.26 50.53
C GLY A 19 2.83 1.35 49.98
N ASP A 20 2.01 2.21 50.59
CA ASP A 20 0.81 2.77 49.98
C ASP A 20 1.24 4.03 49.21
N GLU A 21 1.91 3.83 48.07
CA GLU A 21 2.44 4.95 47.28
C GLU A 21 1.36 5.62 46.43
N THR A 22 1.68 6.79 45.89
CA THR A 22 0.82 7.52 44.97
C THR A 22 1.58 7.89 43.71
N VAL A 23 1.17 7.34 42.56
CA VAL A 23 1.63 7.84 41.25
C VAL A 23 0.77 9.04 40.86
N SER A 24 1.39 10.07 40.29
CA SER A 24 0.66 11.25 39.85
C SER A 24 1.23 11.87 38.59
N ILE A 25 0.34 12.38 37.73
CA ILE A 25 0.67 13.22 36.59
C ILE A 25 -0.04 14.57 36.79
N LYS A 26 0.67 15.67 36.54
CA LYS A 26 0.19 17.05 36.68
C LYS A 26 0.78 17.93 35.57
N HIS A 27 0.20 19.12 35.38
CA HIS A 27 0.71 20.15 34.47
C HIS A 27 0.94 19.62 33.06
N VAL A 28 -0.10 19.11 32.40
CA VAL A 28 0.01 18.53 31.05
C VAL A 28 -0.26 19.62 30.05
N GLU A 29 0.74 20.02 29.27
CA GLU A 29 0.61 21.09 28.27
C GLU A 29 -0.31 20.71 27.11
N ASP A 30 -0.67 21.69 26.28
CA ASP A 30 -1.48 21.43 25.08
C ASP A 30 -0.75 20.49 24.11
N ALA A 31 -1.50 19.58 23.50
CA ALA A 31 -1.03 18.51 22.63
C ALA A 31 0.02 17.57 23.26
N GLN A 32 0.25 17.66 24.58
CA GLN A 32 1.22 16.84 25.27
C GLN A 32 0.59 15.54 25.80
N VAL A 33 1.30 14.43 25.63
CA VAL A 33 1.02 13.18 26.33
C VAL A 33 2.04 13.00 27.44
N LYS A 34 1.58 12.84 28.67
CA LYS A 34 2.44 12.48 29.81
C LYS A 34 2.20 11.04 30.23
N ILE A 35 3.27 10.40 30.69
CA ILE A 35 3.27 9.01 31.12
C ILE A 35 3.97 8.86 32.47
N ALA A 36 3.42 7.97 33.31
CA ALA A 36 4.06 7.44 34.51
C ALA A 36 3.69 5.96 34.62
N GLY A 37 4.37 5.21 35.47
CA GLY A 37 4.03 3.81 35.70
C GLY A 37 3.86 3.49 37.17
N PHE A 38 3.27 2.34 37.44
CA PHE A 38 3.19 1.78 38.78
C PHE A 38 3.09 0.26 38.74
N THR A 39 3.37 -0.38 39.88
CA THR A 39 3.27 -1.83 40.01
C THR A 39 2.34 -2.23 41.14
N LEU A 40 1.70 -3.38 40.97
CA LEU A 40 0.89 -4.05 41.98
C LEU A 40 1.44 -5.47 42.20
N LYS A 41 1.81 -5.79 43.44
CA LYS A 41 2.35 -7.09 43.88
C LYS A 41 1.26 -8.14 44.12
N SER A 42 0.00 -7.70 44.23
CA SER A 42 -1.19 -8.53 44.41
C SER A 42 -2.41 -7.87 43.76
N ASP A 43 -3.45 -8.66 43.51
CA ASP A 43 -4.76 -8.17 43.08
C ASP A 43 -5.35 -7.27 44.18
N LYS A 44 -5.67 -6.01 43.85
CA LYS A 44 -6.16 -5.04 44.83
C LYS A 44 -6.93 -3.89 44.20
N THR A 45 -7.65 -3.16 45.03
CA THR A 45 -8.31 -1.91 44.66
C THR A 45 -7.37 -0.73 44.85
N VAL A 46 -7.30 0.14 43.85
CA VAL A 46 -6.62 1.44 43.92
C VAL A 46 -7.65 2.57 43.93
N THR A 47 -7.32 3.70 44.56
CA THR A 47 -8.16 4.90 44.54
C THR A 47 -7.62 5.87 43.48
N ILE A 48 -8.49 6.33 42.59
CA ILE A 48 -8.14 7.31 41.56
C ILE A 48 -8.85 8.64 41.84
N GLU A 49 -8.07 9.72 41.81
CA GLU A 49 -8.52 11.10 41.82
C GLU A 49 -8.00 11.78 40.54
N ALA A 50 -8.89 12.22 39.66
CA ALA A 50 -8.51 12.89 38.42
C ALA A 50 -9.37 14.14 38.17
N LEU A 51 -8.75 15.15 37.58
CA LEU A 51 -9.39 16.35 37.07
C LEU A 51 -8.93 16.57 35.64
N GLY A 52 -9.89 16.74 34.74
CA GLY A 52 -9.69 17.05 33.33
C GLY A 52 -10.89 17.80 32.77
N ALA A 53 -11.14 17.71 31.47
CA ALA A 53 -12.20 18.49 30.83
C ALA A 53 -12.86 17.77 29.65
N GLY A 54 -14.15 18.06 29.47
CA GLY A 54 -14.99 17.46 28.44
C GLY A 54 -16.36 18.11 28.34
N GLY A 55 -17.08 17.79 27.27
CA GLY A 55 -18.42 18.29 26.99
C GLY A 55 -19.48 17.79 27.98
N ASN A 56 -20.75 18.05 27.68
CA ASN A 56 -21.86 17.80 28.61
C ASN A 56 -22.55 16.44 28.47
N LYS A 57 -22.38 15.76 27.34
CA LYS A 57 -22.98 14.47 26.98
C LYS A 57 -22.07 13.76 25.97
N GLU A 58 -22.16 12.45 25.90
CA GLU A 58 -21.54 11.66 24.82
C GLU A 58 -22.04 12.11 23.44
N ILE A 59 -21.19 11.95 22.43
CA ILE A 59 -21.51 12.32 21.05
C ILE A 59 -22.30 11.20 20.39
N LYS A 60 -23.61 11.42 20.18
CA LYS A 60 -24.52 10.42 19.58
C LYS A 60 -24.35 10.28 18.06
N ARG A 61 -23.82 11.29 17.38
CA ARG A 61 -23.56 11.31 15.94
C ARG A 61 -22.20 11.95 15.72
N LEU A 62 -21.25 11.14 15.26
CA LEU A 62 -19.93 11.60 14.90
C LEU A 62 -20.04 12.29 13.53
N HIS A 63 -19.62 13.55 13.46
CA HIS A 63 -19.62 14.33 12.22
C HIS A 63 -18.19 14.64 11.76
N ASN A 64 -17.20 14.35 12.61
CA ASN A 64 -15.79 14.60 12.36
C ASN A 64 -14.96 13.47 12.98
N PHE A 65 -13.99 12.97 12.22
CA PHE A 65 -13.11 11.86 12.60
C PHE A 65 -12.11 12.19 13.72
N GLN A 66 -11.91 13.47 14.06
CA GLN A 66 -11.04 13.92 15.15
C GLN A 66 -11.71 13.91 16.54
N GLN A 67 -13.03 13.74 16.59
CA GLN A 67 -13.79 13.75 17.85
C GLN A 67 -13.46 12.54 18.72
N ASP A 68 -13.34 12.77 20.04
CA ASP A 68 -13.38 11.69 21.02
C ASP A 68 -14.85 11.26 21.25
N PRO A 69 -15.18 9.95 21.18
CA PRO A 69 -16.56 9.48 21.32
C PRO A 69 -17.17 9.79 22.70
N PHE A 70 -16.34 9.87 23.74
CA PHE A 70 -16.77 10.25 25.09
C PHE A 70 -16.78 11.76 25.31
N ASN A 71 -16.49 12.55 24.27
CA ASN A 71 -16.50 14.01 24.30
C ASN A 71 -15.57 14.59 25.37
N MET A 72 -14.44 13.90 25.62
CA MET A 72 -13.37 14.35 26.52
C MET A 72 -12.24 14.96 25.69
N PHE A 73 -11.73 16.11 26.13
CA PHE A 73 -10.57 16.75 25.48
C PHE A 73 -9.33 16.85 26.37
N ALA A 74 -9.48 16.69 27.69
CA ALA A 74 -8.38 16.44 28.62
C ALA A 74 -8.75 15.33 29.61
N TYR A 75 -7.99 14.23 29.63
CA TYR A 75 -8.35 13.05 30.43
C TYR A 75 -7.18 12.09 30.66
N ALA A 76 -7.34 11.23 31.67
CA ALA A 76 -6.41 10.18 32.03
C ALA A 76 -6.91 8.77 31.66
N TRP A 77 -5.98 7.85 31.46
CA TRP A 77 -6.27 6.42 31.31
C TRP A 77 -5.14 5.56 31.83
N ILE A 78 -5.43 4.28 32.09
CA ILE A 78 -4.48 3.27 32.54
C ILE A 78 -4.52 2.10 31.57
N ILE A 79 -3.34 1.64 31.15
CA ILE A 79 -3.18 0.39 30.41
C ILE A 79 -2.35 -0.60 31.22
N ASP A 80 -2.62 -1.88 31.02
CA ASP A 80 -1.78 -2.99 31.48
C ASP A 80 -0.56 -3.10 30.56
N ALA A 81 0.65 -3.02 31.13
CA ALA A 81 1.90 -2.87 30.37
C ALA A 81 2.23 -4.08 29.49
N HIS A 82 1.78 -5.28 29.86
CA HIS A 82 2.07 -6.53 29.14
C HIS A 82 1.07 -6.82 28.05
N SER A 83 -0.23 -6.72 28.37
CA SER A 83 -1.31 -6.99 27.42
C SER A 83 -1.60 -5.81 26.50
N ARG A 84 -1.09 -4.61 26.85
CA ARG A 84 -1.37 -3.33 26.19
C ARG A 84 -2.86 -3.02 26.12
N LYS A 85 -3.65 -3.54 27.06
CA LYS A 85 -5.10 -3.31 27.12
C LYS A 85 -5.40 -2.17 28.08
N MET A 86 -6.30 -1.27 27.67
CA MET A 86 -6.87 -0.27 28.56
C MET A 86 -7.70 -0.96 29.65
N VAL A 87 -7.38 -0.66 30.91
CA VAL A 87 -8.06 -1.20 32.10
C VAL A 87 -8.90 -0.14 32.81
N TRP A 88 -8.62 1.14 32.58
CA TRP A 88 -9.44 2.24 33.06
C TRP A 88 -9.25 3.49 32.20
N ARG A 89 -10.29 4.32 32.09
CA ARG A 89 -10.27 5.64 31.44
C ARG A 89 -11.26 6.58 32.11
N MET A 90 -10.89 7.85 32.19
CA MET A 90 -11.81 8.93 32.57
C MET A 90 -12.75 9.27 31.40
N THR A 91 -14.06 9.25 31.65
CA THR A 91 -15.12 9.51 30.67
C THR A 91 -16.15 10.51 31.23
N ILE A 92 -17.06 11.01 30.39
CA ILE A 92 -18.18 11.84 30.88
C ILE A 92 -19.06 11.06 31.87
N ASP A 93 -19.28 9.77 31.63
CA ASP A 93 -20.21 8.94 32.42
C ASP A 93 -19.70 8.63 33.81
N ASN A 94 -18.38 8.52 33.99
CA ASN A 94 -17.79 8.24 35.30
C ASN A 94 -17.30 9.50 36.05
N THR A 95 -17.45 10.68 35.45
CA THR A 95 -17.05 11.95 36.05
C THR A 95 -18.24 12.81 36.49
N LYS A 96 -17.98 13.70 37.44
CA LYS A 96 -18.90 14.78 37.80
C LYS A 96 -18.40 16.07 37.18
N ARG A 97 -19.32 16.86 36.63
CA ARG A 97 -19.02 18.21 36.17
C ARG A 97 -18.70 19.10 37.37
N ASP A 98 -17.69 19.95 37.24
CA ASP A 98 -17.49 21.03 38.20
C ASP A 98 -18.67 22.01 38.12
N TRP A 99 -19.03 22.56 39.27
CA TRP A 99 -20.14 23.51 39.37
C TRP A 99 -19.71 24.94 39.08
N TRP A 100 -18.42 25.25 39.28
CA TRP A 100 -17.83 26.55 38.96
C TRP A 100 -17.32 26.64 37.53
N ASP A 101 -17.02 25.49 36.91
CA ASP A 101 -16.46 25.41 35.57
C ASP A 101 -17.24 24.38 34.74
N LYS A 102 -17.91 24.87 33.69
CA LYS A 102 -18.82 24.06 32.88
C LYS A 102 -18.13 22.97 32.06
N TRP A 103 -16.80 23.01 31.95
CA TRP A 103 -16.00 22.09 31.15
C TRP A 103 -15.20 21.11 32.01
N ASN A 104 -14.82 21.51 33.23
CA ASN A 104 -14.09 20.63 34.13
C ASN A 104 -14.89 19.40 34.54
N ARG A 105 -14.17 18.28 34.60
CA ARG A 105 -14.67 16.94 34.89
C ARG A 105 -13.77 16.30 35.95
N ALA A 106 -14.38 15.95 37.07
CA ALA A 106 -13.70 15.33 38.20
C ALA A 106 -14.11 13.86 38.35
N PHE A 107 -13.12 12.97 38.44
CA PHE A 107 -13.30 11.59 38.86
C PHE A 107 -12.76 11.42 40.29
N LYS A 108 -13.53 10.77 41.15
CA LYS A 108 -13.05 10.24 42.43
C LYS A 108 -13.73 8.90 42.67
N GLY A 109 -12.95 7.83 42.69
CA GLY A 109 -13.48 6.49 42.81
C GLY A 109 -12.41 5.42 42.98
N GLU A 110 -12.87 4.19 43.05
CA GLU A 110 -12.05 3.01 43.26
C GLU A 110 -12.06 2.12 42.02
N VAL A 111 -10.92 1.52 41.71
CA VAL A 111 -10.74 0.61 40.57
C VAL A 111 -10.01 -0.63 41.04
N PHE A 112 -10.60 -1.80 40.81
CA PHE A 112 -9.94 -3.08 41.05
C PHE A 112 -8.98 -3.39 39.90
N LEU A 113 -7.71 -3.65 40.23
CA LEU A 113 -6.66 -4.03 39.30
C LEU A 113 -6.02 -5.34 39.75
N LYS A 114 -5.61 -6.15 38.78
CA LYS A 114 -4.89 -7.39 39.06
C LYS A 114 -3.45 -7.07 39.45
N LYS A 115 -2.74 -8.07 39.99
CA LYS A 115 -1.29 -8.03 40.08
C LYS A 115 -0.69 -7.78 38.70
N GLY A 116 0.24 -6.82 38.61
CA GLY A 116 0.94 -6.50 37.36
C GLY A 116 1.57 -5.12 37.35
N GLU A 117 2.08 -4.76 36.19
CA GLU A 117 2.69 -3.47 35.87
C GLU A 117 1.75 -2.66 34.97
N TYR A 118 1.58 -1.38 35.30
CA TYR A 118 0.62 -0.50 34.68
C TYR A 118 1.27 0.79 34.22
N GLU A 119 0.77 1.33 33.11
CA GLU A 119 1.15 2.63 32.57
C GLU A 119 -0.04 3.58 32.72
N LEU A 120 0.19 4.70 33.40
CA LEU A 120 -0.75 5.78 33.60
C LEU A 120 -0.42 6.88 32.59
N TYR A 121 -1.45 7.31 31.86
CA TYR A 121 -1.34 8.34 30.85
C TYR A 121 -2.27 9.51 31.15
N TYR A 122 -1.89 10.68 30.67
CA TYR A 122 -2.74 11.86 30.62
C TYR A 122 -2.46 12.63 29.32
N SER A 123 -3.53 13.05 28.64
CA SER A 123 -3.45 13.92 27.46
C SER A 123 -4.40 15.11 27.61
N ALA A 124 -4.00 16.25 27.07
CA ALA A 124 -4.83 17.43 26.88
C ALA A 124 -4.63 17.95 25.46
N VAL A 125 -5.70 18.02 24.66
CA VAL A 125 -5.64 18.58 23.30
C VAL A 125 -6.73 19.62 23.15
N LYS A 126 -6.33 20.86 22.84
CA LYS A 126 -7.25 21.98 22.66
C LYS A 126 -8.21 21.68 21.51
N PRO A 127 -9.53 21.77 21.76
CA PRO A 127 -10.52 21.71 20.68
C PRO A 127 -10.34 22.87 19.68
N ASP A 128 -10.41 22.59 18.37
CA ASP A 128 -10.37 23.59 17.30
C ASP A 128 -11.67 23.57 16.44
N ILE A 129 -11.93 24.69 15.74
CA ILE A 129 -13.09 24.97 14.87
C ILE A 129 -13.12 24.03 13.68
N ASN A 130 -11.95 23.65 13.18
CA ASN A 130 -11.84 22.63 12.14
C ASN A 130 -11.95 21.20 12.72
N ASN A 131 -11.74 21.02 14.03
CA ASN A 131 -11.67 19.72 14.69
C ASN A 131 -12.97 19.26 15.38
N GLY A 132 -14.03 20.07 15.30
CA GLY A 132 -15.42 19.64 15.48
C GLY A 132 -15.82 19.15 16.88
N PHE A 133 -15.01 19.32 17.93
CA PHE A 133 -15.26 18.80 19.28
C PHE A 133 -16.54 19.37 19.95
N LEU A 134 -17.00 20.56 19.57
CA LEU A 134 -18.16 21.26 20.13
C LEU A 134 -19.00 21.89 19.00
N SER A 135 -20.26 22.26 19.27
CA SER A 135 -21.02 23.11 18.33
C SER A 135 -20.29 24.44 18.13
N PHE A 136 -20.34 25.01 16.93
CA PHE A 136 -19.64 26.26 16.57
C PHE A 136 -19.81 27.35 17.65
N GLU A 137 -21.02 27.60 18.13
CA GLU A 137 -21.29 28.57 19.21
C GLU A 137 -20.58 28.24 20.54
N ARG A 138 -20.54 26.98 20.95
CA ARG A 138 -19.90 26.56 22.22
C ARG A 138 -18.39 26.56 22.15
N LEU A 139 -17.88 26.32 20.96
CA LEU A 139 -16.46 26.40 20.66
C LEU A 139 -16.02 27.87 20.60
N LEU A 140 -16.82 28.75 19.99
CA LEU A 140 -16.57 30.19 20.03
C LEU A 140 -16.61 30.73 21.47
N ASP A 141 -17.55 30.28 22.31
CA ASP A 141 -17.57 30.63 23.74
C ASP A 141 -16.32 30.19 24.52
N MET A 142 -15.70 29.06 24.13
CA MET A 142 -14.53 28.50 24.81
C MET A 142 -13.21 29.06 24.25
N ILE A 143 -13.17 29.40 22.96
CA ILE A 143 -11.98 29.95 22.28
C ILE A 143 -11.95 31.49 22.38
N PHE A 144 -13.07 32.18 22.20
CA PHE A 144 -13.13 33.65 22.15
C PHE A 144 -13.80 34.30 23.37
N GLY A 145 -14.24 33.51 24.35
CA GLY A 145 -14.80 34.02 25.61
C GLY A 145 -13.75 34.50 26.61
N ASP A 146 -12.58 33.84 26.64
CA ASP A 146 -11.37 34.19 27.41
C ASP A 146 -10.20 33.31 26.89
N ASP A 147 -9.27 33.87 26.10
CA ASP A 147 -8.05 33.15 25.65
C ASP A 147 -7.21 32.61 26.82
N ASP A 148 -7.40 33.15 28.03
CA ASP A 148 -6.71 32.76 29.27
C ASP A 148 -7.27 31.48 29.93
N TRP A 149 -8.47 31.00 29.59
CA TRP A 149 -9.08 29.87 30.31
C TRP A 149 -8.28 28.57 30.14
N TRP A 150 -7.91 28.22 28.91
CA TRP A 150 -7.15 27.00 28.63
C TRP A 150 -5.81 27.02 29.38
N ASP A 151 -5.10 28.15 29.29
CA ASP A 151 -3.79 28.36 29.91
C ASP A 151 -3.85 28.36 31.46
N ASP A 152 -4.98 28.74 32.04
CA ASP A 152 -5.24 28.61 33.48
C ASP A 152 -5.60 27.17 33.89
N GLN A 153 -6.41 26.47 33.10
CA GLN A 153 -6.88 25.12 33.44
C GLN A 153 -5.84 24.02 33.22
N VAL A 154 -5.02 24.14 32.18
CA VAL A 154 -3.96 23.17 31.83
C VAL A 154 -3.01 22.90 33.00
N ARG A 155 -2.83 23.89 33.88
CA ARG A 155 -2.01 23.79 35.11
C ARG A 155 -2.73 23.11 36.28
N LYS A 156 -4.06 23.08 36.26
CA LYS A 156 -4.91 22.51 37.33
C LYS A 156 -5.22 21.04 37.10
N TRP A 157 -5.20 20.57 35.86
CA TRP A 157 -5.49 19.18 35.53
C TRP A 157 -4.45 18.19 36.04
N TYR A 158 -4.93 17.04 36.50
CA TYR A 158 -4.10 16.00 37.09
C TYR A 158 -4.78 14.64 37.12
N VAL A 159 -3.97 13.61 37.38
CA VAL A 159 -4.43 12.30 37.86
C VAL A 159 -3.54 11.81 38.98
N ARG A 160 -4.13 11.16 39.98
CA ARG A 160 -3.47 10.52 41.11
C ARG A 160 -4.04 9.13 41.32
N VAL A 161 -3.19 8.12 41.44
CA VAL A 161 -3.57 6.74 41.78
C VAL A 161 -2.88 6.38 43.09
N LYS A 162 -3.67 6.14 44.14
CA LYS A 162 -3.23 5.77 45.50
C LYS A 162 -3.42 4.26 45.71
N GLY A 163 -2.68 3.63 46.62
CA GLY A 163 -2.76 2.18 46.86
C GLY A 163 -1.74 1.36 46.07
N VAL A 164 -0.77 1.97 45.40
CA VAL A 164 0.18 1.26 44.53
C VAL A 164 1.42 0.80 45.30
N ASP A 165 2.06 -0.31 44.89
CA ASP A 165 3.21 -0.87 45.61
C ASP A 165 4.55 -0.22 45.26
N ALA A 166 4.66 0.36 44.07
CA ALA A 166 5.82 1.13 43.63
C ALA A 166 5.45 2.04 42.46
N VAL A 167 5.99 3.26 42.42
CA VAL A 167 5.92 4.18 41.29
C VAL A 167 7.11 4.01 40.33
N LEU A 168 6.85 4.09 39.03
CA LEU A 168 7.84 4.06 37.97
C LEU A 168 7.90 5.44 37.30
N SER A 169 9.11 5.96 37.10
CA SER A 169 9.31 7.17 36.31
C SER A 169 9.02 6.92 34.83
N GLU A 170 8.75 7.99 34.07
CA GLU A 170 8.63 7.95 32.62
C GLU A 170 9.80 7.20 31.96
N GLY A 171 11.04 7.52 32.33
CA GLY A 171 12.22 6.83 31.80
C GLY A 171 12.24 5.33 32.08
N ALA A 172 11.71 4.88 33.22
CA ALA A 172 11.56 3.46 33.52
C ALA A 172 10.48 2.80 32.64
N VAL A 173 9.36 3.48 32.44
CA VAL A 173 8.29 3.01 31.53
C VAL A 173 8.80 2.90 30.10
N LEU A 174 9.45 3.94 29.57
CA LEU A 174 10.03 3.92 28.21
C LEU A 174 11.10 2.83 28.05
N LYS A 175 11.81 2.48 29.12
CA LYS A 175 12.74 1.34 29.11
C LYS A 175 12.02 -0.01 29.06
N TYR A 176 10.88 -0.16 29.76
CA TYR A 176 10.06 -1.36 29.66
C TYR A 176 9.42 -1.53 28.29
N GLN A 177 8.90 -0.45 27.70
CA GLN A 177 8.36 -0.45 26.34
C GLN A 177 9.42 -0.86 25.32
N ARG A 178 10.63 -0.28 25.39
CA ARG A 178 11.77 -0.69 24.55
C ARG A 178 12.14 -2.16 24.75
N ALA A 179 12.19 -2.65 25.98
CA ALA A 179 12.45 -4.07 26.24
C ALA A 179 11.34 -5.01 25.70
N TYR A 180 10.11 -4.52 25.55
CA TYR A 180 9.04 -5.24 24.88
C TYR A 180 9.23 -5.22 23.35
N GLN A 181 9.52 -4.06 22.76
CA GLN A 181 9.82 -3.90 21.33
C GLN A 181 11.05 -4.73 20.89
N ASP A 182 12.11 -4.77 21.71
CA ASP A 182 13.34 -5.54 21.45
C ASP A 182 13.12 -7.06 21.41
N LYS A 183 12.06 -7.55 22.06
CA LYS A 183 11.68 -8.97 22.03
C LYS A 183 10.79 -9.31 20.83
N ALA A 184 10.25 -8.31 20.15
CA ALA A 184 9.41 -8.52 18.99
C ALA A 184 10.23 -9.10 17.84
N ILE A 185 9.56 -9.86 16.97
CA ILE A 185 10.12 -10.31 15.69
C ILE A 185 10.43 -9.07 14.83
N VAL A 186 9.49 -8.14 14.79
CA VAL A 186 9.64 -6.82 14.18
C VAL A 186 8.87 -5.81 15.02
N ALA A 187 9.45 -4.64 15.25
CA ALA A 187 8.78 -3.46 15.76
C ALA A 187 9.12 -2.27 14.84
N LEU A 188 8.08 -1.68 14.25
CA LEU A 188 8.10 -0.39 13.55
C LEU A 188 7.10 0.48 14.30
N THR A 189 7.55 1.16 15.35
CA THR A 189 6.73 1.92 16.29
C THR A 189 7.29 3.32 16.42
N GLU A 190 6.53 4.24 17.04
CA GLU A 190 6.92 5.65 17.16
C GLU A 190 7.10 6.27 15.76
N MET A 191 6.20 5.88 14.85
CA MET A 191 6.20 6.33 13.46
C MET A 191 5.80 7.81 13.41
N GLY A 192 6.70 8.66 12.91
CA GLY A 192 6.50 10.10 12.72
C GLY A 192 5.67 10.44 11.47
N SER A 193 5.57 11.72 11.13
CA SER A 193 4.83 12.18 9.94
C SER A 193 5.53 11.84 8.62
N ARG A 194 4.78 11.36 7.64
CA ARG A 194 5.23 10.98 6.27
C ARG A 194 6.32 9.91 6.26
N GLU A 195 6.32 9.04 7.26
CA GLU A 195 7.31 7.99 7.34
C GLU A 195 6.87 6.76 6.54
N TYR A 196 7.85 6.09 5.96
CA TYR A 196 7.69 4.83 5.25
C TYR A 196 8.82 3.91 5.67
N GLU A 197 8.52 3.02 6.62
CA GLU A 197 9.50 2.14 7.21
C GLU A 197 9.25 0.68 6.86
N LYS A 198 10.33 -0.09 6.84
CA LYS A 198 10.27 -1.53 6.57
C LYS A 198 11.35 -2.30 7.31
N ARG A 199 11.01 -3.51 7.74
CA ARG A 199 11.95 -4.44 8.36
C ARG A 199 11.65 -5.87 7.95
N GLY A 200 12.71 -6.58 7.58
CA GLY A 200 12.61 -7.95 7.10
C GLY A 200 13.03 -8.99 8.14
N PHE A 201 12.40 -10.16 8.09
CA PHE A 201 12.82 -11.33 8.85
C PHE A 201 12.64 -12.62 8.03
N SER A 202 13.46 -13.63 8.31
CA SER A 202 13.31 -14.99 7.78
C SER A 202 12.81 -15.93 8.87
N LEU A 203 11.93 -16.85 8.50
CA LEU A 203 11.45 -17.94 9.34
C LEU A 203 11.99 -19.28 8.86
N LYS A 204 12.59 -20.05 9.77
CA LYS A 204 13.06 -21.42 9.51
C LYS A 204 11.96 -22.47 9.66
N LYS A 205 10.91 -22.15 10.41
CA LYS A 205 9.80 -23.05 10.74
C LYS A 205 8.50 -22.27 10.75
N ARG A 206 7.39 -22.98 10.53
CA ARG A 206 6.04 -22.44 10.66
C ARG A 206 5.86 -21.79 12.03
N LEU A 207 5.33 -20.58 12.07
CA LEU A 207 5.15 -19.80 13.29
C LEU A 207 3.79 -19.09 13.27
N LYS A 208 3.09 -19.16 14.41
CA LYS A 208 1.93 -18.30 14.65
C LYS A 208 2.43 -16.96 15.18
N VAL A 209 2.03 -15.87 14.55
CA VAL A 209 2.50 -14.51 14.82
C VAL A 209 1.32 -13.66 15.25
N ALA A 210 1.42 -13.04 16.42
CA ALA A 210 0.52 -12.02 16.89
C ALA A 210 0.89 -10.67 16.27
N VAL A 211 -0.05 -10.06 15.57
CA VAL A 211 0.07 -8.74 14.96
C VAL A 211 -0.61 -7.72 15.85
N TYR A 212 0.12 -6.72 16.30
CA TYR A 212 -0.42 -5.55 16.99
C TYR A 212 -0.10 -4.32 16.15
N ALA A 213 -1.12 -3.63 15.66
CA ALA A 213 -0.91 -2.39 14.92
C ALA A 213 -1.90 -1.32 15.37
N LEU A 214 -1.40 -0.10 15.48
CA LEU A 214 -2.17 1.13 15.59
C LEU A 214 -1.99 1.93 14.30
N GLY A 215 -2.96 2.80 13.99
CA GLY A 215 -2.89 3.67 12.82
C GLY A 215 -4.14 4.53 12.70
N GLU A 216 -4.24 5.27 11.61
CA GLU A 216 -5.29 6.25 11.34
C GLU A 216 -6.20 5.74 10.23
N GLY A 217 -7.52 5.77 10.43
CA GLY A 217 -8.48 5.31 9.43
C GLY A 217 -9.89 5.84 9.67
N TRP A 218 -10.64 6.05 8.59
CA TRP A 218 -12.01 6.57 8.58
C TRP A 218 -12.73 6.12 7.31
N GLU A 219 -14.05 5.89 7.37
CA GLU A 219 -14.90 5.55 6.23
C GLU A 219 -14.32 4.45 5.30
N ASP A 220 -13.97 3.30 5.89
CA ASP A 220 -13.36 2.15 5.20
C ASP A 220 -11.96 2.39 4.60
N GLU A 221 -11.36 3.57 4.82
CA GLU A 221 -10.01 3.91 4.40
C GLU A 221 -9.01 3.90 5.57
N MET A 222 -7.76 3.56 5.26
CA MET A 222 -6.63 3.67 6.19
C MET A 222 -5.64 4.68 5.64
N PHE A 223 -5.25 5.65 6.47
CA PHE A 223 -4.26 6.67 6.19
C PHE A 223 -2.87 6.20 6.65
N ASP A 224 -2.78 5.83 7.94
CA ASP A 224 -1.60 5.25 8.57
C ASP A 224 -1.83 3.77 8.84
N TYR A 225 -0.99 2.89 8.30
CA TYR A 225 -1.20 1.45 8.44
C TYR A 225 0.01 0.61 8.05
N GLY A 226 0.03 -0.62 8.58
CA GLY A 226 1.01 -1.64 8.23
C GLY A 226 0.50 -2.75 7.31
N TRP A 227 1.44 -3.44 6.65
CA TRP A 227 1.20 -4.67 5.90
C TRP A 227 2.42 -5.59 5.89
N ILE A 228 2.21 -6.86 5.56
CA ILE A 228 3.25 -7.89 5.51
C ILE A 228 3.27 -8.51 4.13
N VAL A 229 4.46 -8.64 3.56
CA VAL A 229 4.71 -9.24 2.25
C VAL A 229 5.57 -10.48 2.41
N ASP A 230 5.15 -11.59 1.81
CA ASP A 230 6.00 -12.74 1.53
C ASP A 230 6.96 -12.36 0.40
N MET A 231 8.26 -12.41 0.67
CA MET A 231 9.28 -11.94 -0.26
C MET A 231 9.58 -12.93 -1.39
N ASP A 232 9.25 -14.20 -1.22
CA ASP A 232 9.45 -15.24 -2.22
C ASP A 232 8.33 -15.21 -3.28
N SER A 233 7.09 -14.94 -2.85
CA SER A 233 5.93 -14.82 -3.73
C SER A 233 5.55 -13.39 -4.10
N ARG A 234 6.09 -12.40 -3.38
CA ARG A 234 5.70 -10.96 -3.41
C ARG A 234 4.25 -10.69 -3.03
N LYS A 235 3.52 -11.68 -2.48
CA LYS A 235 2.12 -11.51 -2.07
C LYS A 235 2.03 -10.77 -0.75
N LYS A 236 1.11 -9.81 -0.68
CA LYS A 236 0.67 -9.17 0.57
C LYS A 236 -0.22 -10.16 1.33
N ILE A 237 0.35 -10.82 2.33
CA ILE A 237 -0.31 -11.87 3.11
C ILE A 237 -1.15 -11.31 4.26
N TRP A 238 -0.86 -10.08 4.68
CA TRP A 238 -1.60 -9.38 5.71
C TRP A 238 -1.59 -7.86 5.45
N ARG A 239 -2.67 -7.18 5.79
CA ARG A 239 -2.82 -5.71 5.72
C ARG A 239 -3.82 -5.26 6.78
N MET A 240 -3.49 -4.19 7.50
CA MET A 240 -4.46 -3.51 8.35
C MET A 240 -5.54 -2.84 7.47
N ARG A 241 -6.81 -3.11 7.77
CA ARG A 241 -7.98 -2.57 7.06
C ARG A 241 -8.92 -1.99 8.10
N GLU A 242 -9.50 -0.82 7.83
CA GLU A 242 -10.36 -0.11 8.79
C GLU A 242 -11.48 -1.03 9.29
N SER A 243 -12.21 -1.70 8.39
CA SER A 243 -13.29 -2.65 8.70
C SER A 243 -12.91 -3.84 9.60
N ARG A 244 -11.61 -4.10 9.82
CA ARG A 244 -11.11 -5.15 10.72
C ARG A 244 -10.51 -4.60 12.02
N THR A 245 -10.50 -3.30 12.18
CA THR A 245 -9.93 -2.60 13.35
C THR A 245 -11.01 -2.23 14.35
N ARG A 246 -10.59 -1.78 15.52
CA ARG A 246 -11.44 -1.15 16.54
C ARG A 246 -10.92 0.26 16.82
N HIS A 247 -11.72 1.08 17.49
CA HIS A 247 -11.26 2.36 18.04
C HIS A 247 -10.13 2.14 19.05
N ALA A 248 -9.06 2.93 18.94
CA ALA A 248 -7.85 2.81 19.75
C ALA A 248 -7.73 3.82 20.89
N GLY A 249 -8.74 4.66 21.10
CA GLY A 249 -8.71 5.75 22.09
C GLY A 249 -8.59 7.14 21.46
N GLY A 250 -8.90 8.18 22.23
CA GLY A 250 -8.91 9.56 21.73
C GLY A 250 -9.79 9.75 20.50
N ALA A 251 -9.27 10.43 19.49
CA ALA A 251 -9.94 10.66 18.22
C ALA A 251 -10.49 9.36 17.61
N ILE A 252 -11.69 9.39 17.03
CA ILE A 252 -12.33 8.19 16.46
C ILE A 252 -11.53 7.59 15.30
N LYS A 253 -10.75 8.42 14.60
CA LYS A 253 -9.80 8.00 13.56
C LYS A 253 -8.68 7.08 14.05
N ASN A 254 -8.40 7.05 15.35
CA ASN A 254 -7.39 6.16 15.92
C ASN A 254 -7.90 4.72 15.87
N ARG A 255 -7.21 3.88 15.11
CA ARG A 255 -7.55 2.47 14.86
C ARG A 255 -6.53 1.56 15.49
N VAL A 256 -7.00 0.42 16.01
CA VAL A 256 -6.16 -0.65 16.54
C VAL A 256 -6.63 -1.99 16.02
N ILE A 257 -5.68 -2.85 15.69
CA ILE A 257 -5.93 -4.25 15.39
C ILE A 257 -5.02 -5.15 16.23
N ARG A 258 -5.60 -6.24 16.73
CA ARG A 258 -4.89 -7.36 17.34
C ARG A 258 -5.31 -8.60 16.56
N ASP A 259 -4.39 -9.11 15.74
CA ASP A 259 -4.65 -10.24 14.85
C ASP A 259 -3.65 -11.38 15.11
N GLU A 260 -3.97 -12.57 14.64
CA GLU A 260 -3.05 -13.71 14.68
C GLU A 260 -2.99 -14.36 13.30
N ILE A 261 -1.79 -14.40 12.72
CA ILE A 261 -1.54 -15.03 11.43
C ILE A 261 -0.62 -16.23 11.58
N THR A 262 -0.67 -17.17 10.64
CA THR A 262 0.30 -18.26 10.57
C THR A 262 1.19 -18.03 9.36
N LEU A 263 2.50 -17.98 9.59
CA LEU A 263 3.51 -17.82 8.58
C LEU A 263 4.24 -19.15 8.37
N GLU A 264 4.42 -19.53 7.12
CA GLU A 264 5.24 -20.69 6.73
C GLU A 264 6.74 -20.31 6.72
N PRO A 265 7.67 -21.28 6.63
CA PRO A 265 9.08 -20.95 6.44
C PRO A 265 9.28 -20.10 5.18
N GLY A 266 10.08 -19.05 5.27
CA GLY A 266 10.27 -18.09 4.16
C GLY A 266 10.81 -16.75 4.63
N ASN A 267 10.95 -15.83 3.67
CA ASN A 267 11.40 -14.46 3.92
C ASN A 267 10.20 -13.51 3.90
N TYR A 268 10.13 -12.59 4.86
CA TYR A 268 9.02 -11.66 5.00
C TYR A 268 9.53 -10.24 5.15
N MET A 269 8.76 -9.28 4.66
CA MET A 269 8.99 -7.86 4.87
C MET A 269 7.74 -7.24 5.46
N VAL A 270 7.92 -6.57 6.60
CA VAL A 270 6.90 -5.77 7.26
C VAL A 270 7.09 -4.34 6.83
N TYR A 271 6.00 -3.68 6.51
CA TYR A 271 5.96 -2.29 6.15
C TYR A 271 5.00 -1.54 7.05
N TYR A 272 5.29 -0.28 7.30
CA TYR A 272 4.35 0.68 7.86
C TYR A 272 4.52 2.01 7.15
N ARG A 273 3.40 2.70 6.90
CA ARG A 273 3.42 4.08 6.44
C ARG A 273 2.53 4.96 7.30
N SER A 274 2.92 6.22 7.42
CA SER A 274 2.11 7.31 7.97
C SER A 274 1.97 8.44 6.96
N ASP A 275 0.89 9.20 7.08
CA ASP A 275 0.62 10.36 6.25
C ASP A 275 1.09 11.68 6.89
N ASN A 276 0.49 12.81 6.52
CA ASN A 276 1.01 14.14 6.83
C ASN A 276 0.78 14.59 8.28
N ASN A 277 -0.22 14.07 9.00
CA ASN A 277 -0.58 14.60 10.33
C ASN A 277 -0.93 13.49 11.33
N HIS A 278 -0.91 13.82 12.63
CA HIS A 278 -1.35 12.95 13.71
C HIS A 278 -0.49 11.70 13.94
N CYS A 279 0.76 11.94 14.33
CA CYS A 279 1.78 10.92 14.58
C CYS A 279 2.30 10.97 16.03
N SER A 280 3.24 10.07 16.37
CA SER A 280 3.78 9.95 17.74
C SER A 280 4.32 11.25 18.33
N ASP A 281 4.80 12.14 17.47
CA ASP A 281 5.52 13.36 17.86
C ASP A 281 4.67 14.63 17.70
N ASP A 282 3.51 14.54 17.03
CA ASP A 282 2.65 15.68 16.71
C ASP A 282 1.17 15.26 16.52
N TRP A 283 0.46 15.15 17.64
CA TRP A 283 -0.95 14.75 17.68
C TRP A 283 -1.87 15.95 17.41
N ASN A 284 -2.59 15.95 16.29
CA ASN A 284 -3.55 17.02 15.97
C ASN A 284 -4.94 16.84 16.61
N ALA A 285 -5.14 15.71 17.27
CA ALA A 285 -6.32 15.38 18.06
C ALA A 285 -5.90 14.45 19.21
N ASN A 286 -6.81 14.10 20.12
CA ASN A 286 -6.44 13.21 21.22
C ASN A 286 -5.81 11.89 20.73
N PRO A 287 -4.70 11.46 21.32
CA PRO A 287 -3.91 10.31 20.85
C PRO A 287 -4.63 8.98 21.09
N PRO A 288 -4.18 7.87 20.48
CA PRO A 288 -4.58 6.54 20.91
C PRO A 288 -4.13 6.27 22.35
N TYR A 289 -4.69 5.23 22.98
CA TYR A 289 -4.33 4.84 24.34
C TYR A 289 -2.90 4.30 24.49
N ASP A 290 -2.26 3.92 23.37
CA ASP A 290 -0.92 3.35 23.34
C ASP A 290 -0.04 4.11 22.32
N PRO A 291 0.27 5.40 22.58
CA PRO A 291 0.85 6.30 21.58
C PRO A 291 2.25 5.90 21.13
N ASN A 292 3.08 5.38 22.04
CA ASN A 292 4.44 4.91 21.73
C ASN A 292 4.46 3.61 20.91
N PHE A 293 3.30 3.05 20.59
CA PHE A 293 3.13 1.90 19.71
C PHE A 293 2.42 2.27 18.40
N TRP A 294 2.26 3.57 18.08
CA TRP A 294 1.81 4.01 16.76
C TRP A 294 2.72 3.42 15.69
N GLY A 295 2.17 2.52 14.86
CA GLY A 295 3.00 1.57 14.13
C GLY A 295 2.49 0.13 14.14
N ILE A 296 3.40 -0.81 13.88
CA ILE A 296 3.16 -2.25 13.86
C ILE A 296 4.24 -3.03 14.62
N THR A 297 3.80 -3.97 15.44
CA THR A 297 4.64 -4.92 16.16
C THR A 297 4.21 -6.36 15.84
N LEU A 298 5.17 -7.24 15.59
CA LEU A 298 4.97 -8.68 15.41
C LEU A 298 5.64 -9.45 16.55
N ASN A 299 4.86 -10.26 17.25
CA ASN A 299 5.35 -11.14 18.30
C ASN A 299 5.02 -12.60 17.96
N ALA A 300 5.81 -13.54 18.47
CA ALA A 300 5.39 -14.94 18.45
C ALA A 300 4.12 -15.11 19.30
N ALA A 301 3.13 -15.83 18.78
CA ALA A 301 1.91 -16.10 19.53
C ALA A 301 2.13 -17.30 20.49
N GLY A 302 1.93 -17.06 21.79
CA GLY A 302 2.00 -18.08 22.85
C GLY A 302 3.30 -18.06 23.68
N ASP A 303 3.31 -18.83 24.78
CA ASP A 303 4.33 -18.72 25.84
C ASP A 303 5.67 -19.43 25.53
N LYS A 304 5.73 -20.22 24.45
CA LYS A 304 6.91 -21.01 24.05
C LYS A 304 7.37 -20.59 22.65
N PHE A 305 8.33 -19.68 22.61
CA PHE A 305 8.96 -19.20 21.38
C PHE A 305 10.46 -19.51 21.41
N ASP A 306 10.96 -20.17 20.37
CA ASP A 306 12.39 -20.33 20.13
C ASP A 306 12.86 -19.21 19.19
N PRO A 307 13.53 -18.16 19.69
CA PRO A 307 13.96 -17.03 18.85
C PRO A 307 14.96 -17.43 17.76
N SER A 308 15.61 -18.60 17.87
CA SER A 308 16.59 -19.05 16.87
C SER A 308 15.98 -19.44 15.52
N ILE A 309 14.65 -19.59 15.46
CA ILE A 309 13.90 -19.83 14.22
C ILE A 309 13.67 -18.56 13.40
N VAL A 310 13.92 -17.38 13.99
CA VAL A 310 13.83 -16.07 13.36
C VAL A 310 15.22 -15.52 13.14
N THR A 311 15.48 -14.99 11.96
CA THR A 311 16.70 -14.22 11.67
C THR A 311 16.33 -12.94 10.95
N GLU A 312 17.15 -11.89 11.11
CA GLU A 312 16.99 -10.68 10.31
C GLU A 312 17.11 -11.01 8.81
N TYR A 313 16.25 -10.39 8.01
CA TYR A 313 16.31 -10.48 6.55
C TYR A 313 16.55 -9.08 6.00
N ALA A 314 17.74 -8.87 5.44
CA ALA A 314 18.02 -7.74 4.58
C ALA A 314 17.70 -8.14 3.14
N ALA A 315 16.71 -7.48 2.53
CA ALA A 315 16.41 -7.71 1.13
C ALA A 315 17.64 -7.36 0.27
N GLU A 316 18.07 -8.30 -0.57
CA GLU A 316 19.16 -8.03 -1.51
C GLU A 316 18.73 -6.89 -2.44
N ILE A 317 19.55 -5.84 -2.52
CA ILE A 317 19.35 -4.76 -3.49
C ILE A 317 19.78 -5.31 -4.84
N LEU A 318 18.79 -5.59 -5.69
CA LEU A 318 19.01 -6.10 -7.03
C LEU A 318 18.86 -4.97 -8.03
N GLU A 319 19.88 -4.76 -8.84
CA GLU A 319 19.80 -3.86 -9.99
C GLU A 319 18.77 -4.39 -10.99
N PRO A 320 17.95 -3.50 -11.58
CA PRO A 320 16.98 -3.92 -12.58
C PRO A 320 17.70 -4.39 -13.84
N VAL A 321 17.17 -5.44 -14.47
CA VAL A 321 17.63 -5.91 -15.78
C VAL A 321 17.17 -4.95 -16.87
N LEU A 322 15.98 -4.36 -16.70
CA LEU A 322 15.35 -3.48 -17.68
C LEU A 322 14.43 -2.47 -16.99
N GLN A 323 14.48 -1.22 -17.45
CA GLN A 323 13.59 -0.14 -17.01
C GLN A 323 13.05 0.64 -18.21
N ILE A 324 11.75 0.89 -18.19
CA ILE A 324 11.02 1.86 -19.00
C ILE A 324 10.22 2.69 -18.00
N ILE A 325 10.82 3.75 -17.45
CA ILE A 325 10.26 4.59 -16.39
C ILE A 325 10.27 6.06 -16.81
N ARG A 326 9.65 6.92 -16.00
CA ARG A 326 9.49 8.36 -16.29
C ARG A 326 8.81 8.56 -17.64
N MET A 327 7.67 7.88 -17.80
CA MET A 327 6.85 7.98 -19.00
C MET A 327 6.00 9.24 -18.90
N GLY A 328 6.13 10.15 -19.88
CA GLY A 328 5.29 11.34 -20.06
C GLY A 328 4.00 11.02 -20.81
N ASP A 329 3.22 12.04 -21.19
CA ASP A 329 1.92 11.85 -21.87
C ASP A 329 2.07 11.27 -23.27
N SER A 330 1.06 10.48 -23.69
CA SER A 330 0.95 9.85 -25.02
C SER A 330 2.22 9.08 -25.44
N ALA A 331 2.98 8.59 -24.46
CA ALA A 331 4.27 7.99 -24.68
C ALA A 331 4.10 6.49 -24.96
N TYR A 332 4.88 5.98 -25.90
CA TYR A 332 5.06 4.55 -26.10
C TYR A 332 6.55 4.25 -26.20
N ARG A 333 7.04 3.37 -25.32
CA ARG A 333 8.44 2.91 -25.30
C ARG A 333 8.49 1.40 -25.22
N GLU A 334 9.56 0.85 -25.80
CA GLU A 334 9.83 -0.58 -25.82
C GLU A 334 11.33 -0.84 -25.65
N LYS A 335 11.66 -1.99 -25.05
CA LYS A 335 13.04 -2.48 -24.91
C LYS A 335 13.07 -3.99 -25.06
N GLY A 336 14.15 -4.50 -25.65
CA GLY A 336 14.39 -5.93 -25.76
C GLY A 336 14.90 -6.51 -24.45
N LEU A 337 14.51 -7.74 -24.15
CA LEU A 337 14.96 -8.52 -23.00
C LEU A 337 15.39 -9.91 -23.49
N VAL A 338 16.62 -10.30 -23.20
CA VAL A 338 17.14 -11.65 -23.48
C VAL A 338 17.26 -12.40 -22.17
N VAL A 339 16.50 -13.49 -22.05
CA VAL A 339 16.52 -14.42 -20.91
C VAL A 339 17.28 -15.68 -21.35
N ARG A 340 18.38 -16.02 -20.68
CA ARG A 340 19.26 -17.12 -21.10
C ARG A 340 18.94 -18.47 -20.43
N GLU A 341 18.14 -18.45 -19.38
CA GLU A 341 17.72 -19.64 -18.64
C GLU A 341 16.31 -19.40 -18.10
N ASP A 342 15.50 -20.46 -18.02
CA ASP A 342 14.16 -20.39 -17.45
C ASP A 342 14.23 -19.77 -16.05
N GLY A 343 13.41 -18.75 -15.81
CA GLY A 343 13.53 -17.98 -14.59
C GLY A 343 12.26 -17.25 -14.21
N ARG A 344 12.22 -16.84 -12.95
CA ARG A 344 11.19 -15.99 -12.38
C ARG A 344 11.75 -14.58 -12.22
N PHE A 345 10.95 -13.56 -12.53
CA PHE A 345 11.35 -12.17 -12.49
C PHE A 345 10.32 -11.37 -11.71
N ARG A 346 10.79 -10.40 -10.92
CA ARG A 346 9.88 -9.42 -10.29
C ARG A 346 9.59 -8.33 -11.30
N ILE A 347 8.32 -8.12 -11.60
CA ILE A 347 7.86 -6.95 -12.34
C ILE A 347 7.29 -5.95 -11.35
N PHE A 348 7.81 -4.73 -11.41
CA PHE A 348 7.26 -3.56 -10.73
C PHE A 348 6.76 -2.60 -11.82
N ALA A 349 5.45 -2.40 -11.92
CA ALA A 349 4.83 -1.54 -12.92
C ALA A 349 3.80 -0.60 -12.29
N LEU A 350 3.95 0.70 -12.54
CA LEU A 350 3.08 1.77 -12.06
C LEU A 350 2.40 2.46 -13.23
N GLY A 351 1.08 2.60 -13.19
CA GLY A 351 0.29 3.28 -14.22
C GLY A 351 -1.12 3.68 -13.76
N GLU A 352 -1.85 4.39 -14.62
CA GLU A 352 -3.24 4.82 -14.39
C GLU A 352 -4.23 3.70 -14.74
N GLY A 353 -5.20 3.48 -13.85
CA GLY A 353 -6.34 2.61 -14.09
C GLY A 353 -7.58 3.08 -13.33
N ARG A 354 -8.76 2.97 -13.95
CA ARG A 354 -10.07 3.24 -13.33
C ARG A 354 -11.14 2.35 -13.95
N GLY A 355 -12.21 2.09 -13.21
CA GLY A 355 -13.38 1.36 -13.73
C GLY A 355 -13.11 -0.08 -14.18
N GLY A 356 -12.05 -0.73 -13.69
CA GLY A 356 -11.68 -2.09 -14.10
C GLY A 356 -10.70 -2.15 -15.29
N GLU A 357 -10.33 -1.00 -15.85
CA GLU A 357 -9.46 -0.87 -17.02
C GLU A 357 -8.14 -0.17 -16.67
N MET A 358 -7.10 -0.43 -17.47
CA MET A 358 -5.81 0.25 -17.40
C MET A 358 -5.65 1.20 -18.59
N TYR A 359 -5.17 2.41 -18.33
CA TYR A 359 -4.91 3.45 -19.33
C TYR A 359 -3.41 3.56 -19.62
N ASP A 360 -2.61 3.60 -18.55
CA ASP A 360 -1.16 3.50 -18.61
C ASP A 360 -0.72 2.16 -18.08
N TYR A 361 0.01 1.40 -18.88
CA TYR A 361 0.42 0.06 -18.46
C TYR A 361 1.50 -0.54 -19.36
N GLY A 362 2.11 -1.61 -18.85
CA GLY A 362 3.08 -2.42 -19.56
C GLY A 362 2.59 -3.82 -19.91
N TRP A 363 3.21 -4.41 -20.93
CA TRP A 363 3.04 -5.81 -21.31
C TRP A 363 4.35 -6.37 -21.89
N ILE A 364 4.45 -7.69 -21.98
CA ILE A 364 5.63 -8.39 -22.49
C ILE A 364 5.19 -9.33 -23.61
N THR A 365 5.90 -9.28 -24.73
CA THR A 365 5.72 -10.20 -25.86
C THR A 365 6.98 -11.03 -26.10
N GLU A 366 6.83 -12.25 -26.61
CA GLU A 366 7.95 -12.99 -27.22
C GLU A 366 8.40 -12.30 -28.51
N ALA A 367 9.69 -12.03 -28.67
CA ALA A 367 10.21 -11.27 -29.81
C ALA A 367 10.02 -12.01 -31.15
N LYS A 368 10.21 -13.34 -31.17
CA LYS A 368 10.11 -14.14 -32.40
C LYS A 368 8.70 -14.27 -32.93
N THR A 369 7.75 -14.44 -32.01
CA THR A 369 6.37 -14.74 -32.37
C THR A 369 5.50 -13.49 -32.33
N GLY A 370 5.78 -12.54 -31.43
CA GLY A 370 4.92 -11.42 -31.05
C GLY A 370 3.85 -11.80 -30.01
N ARG A 371 3.94 -12.97 -29.37
CA ARG A 371 2.90 -13.49 -28.47
C ARG A 371 2.99 -12.79 -27.13
N GLU A 372 1.89 -12.21 -26.66
CA GLU A 372 1.82 -11.65 -25.30
C GLU A 372 1.94 -12.77 -24.26
N VAL A 373 2.93 -12.66 -23.37
CA VAL A 373 3.17 -13.62 -22.27
C VAL A 373 2.79 -13.03 -20.92
N TRP A 374 2.67 -11.69 -20.82
CA TRP A 374 2.21 -11.01 -19.62
C TRP A 374 1.66 -9.62 -19.97
N ARG A 375 0.68 -9.14 -19.18
CA ARG A 375 0.10 -7.78 -19.25
C ARG A 375 -0.31 -7.32 -17.86
N MET A 376 -0.05 -6.07 -17.54
CA MET A 376 -0.58 -5.40 -16.35
C MET A 376 -2.09 -5.18 -16.53
N ARG A 377 -2.90 -5.80 -15.67
CA ARG A 377 -4.37 -5.69 -15.68
C ARG A 377 -4.84 -5.03 -14.40
N TYR A 378 -5.91 -4.25 -14.47
CA TYR A 378 -6.44 -3.53 -13.32
C TYR A 378 -6.69 -4.44 -12.11
N ARG A 379 -7.33 -5.59 -12.35
CA ARG A 379 -7.64 -6.59 -11.31
C ARG A 379 -6.41 -7.18 -10.60
N ASP A 380 -5.25 -7.14 -11.25
CA ASP A 380 -4.00 -7.69 -10.74
C ASP A 380 -3.14 -6.62 -10.05
N THR A 381 -3.67 -5.40 -9.89
CA THR A 381 -2.97 -4.24 -9.31
C THR A 381 -3.54 -3.83 -7.96
N GLN A 382 -2.76 -3.09 -7.18
CA GLN A 382 -3.17 -2.43 -5.95
C GLN A 382 -3.07 -0.90 -6.06
N PRO A 383 -3.75 -0.13 -5.21
CA PRO A 383 -3.52 1.32 -5.13
C PRO A 383 -2.05 1.63 -4.87
N ALA A 384 -1.53 2.68 -5.50
CA ALA A 384 -0.11 3.06 -5.46
C ALA A 384 0.18 4.38 -4.73
N GLY A 385 -0.76 4.86 -3.92
CA GLY A 385 -0.67 6.15 -3.23
C GLY A 385 -1.16 7.32 -4.10
N GLY A 386 -1.33 8.49 -3.48
CA GLY A 386 -1.97 9.64 -4.12
C GLY A 386 -3.40 9.35 -4.56
N SER A 387 -3.71 9.65 -5.83
CA SER A 387 -5.02 9.42 -6.44
C SER A 387 -5.39 7.92 -6.52
N TYR A 388 -6.68 7.60 -6.39
CA TYR A 388 -7.18 6.21 -6.45
C TYR A 388 -6.89 5.51 -7.79
N LYS A 389 -6.70 6.30 -8.85
CA LYS A 389 -6.38 5.83 -10.21
C LYS A 389 -4.93 5.40 -10.37
N ASN A 390 -4.06 5.70 -9.40
CA ASN A 390 -2.69 5.21 -9.36
C ASN A 390 -2.66 3.72 -9.02
N ARG A 391 -2.21 2.89 -9.96
CA ARG A 391 -2.19 1.43 -9.84
C ARG A 391 -0.76 0.89 -9.88
N LEU A 392 -0.48 -0.07 -9.02
CA LEU A 392 0.78 -0.78 -8.92
C LEU A 392 0.57 -2.28 -9.12
N PHE A 393 1.31 -2.86 -10.07
CA PHE A 393 1.64 -4.27 -10.08
C PHE A 393 3.04 -4.45 -9.48
N ASP A 394 3.16 -5.25 -8.42
CA ASP A 394 4.45 -5.70 -7.87
C ASP A 394 4.35 -7.19 -7.62
N GLY A 395 4.87 -7.99 -8.55
CA GLY A 395 4.63 -9.43 -8.57
C GLY A 395 5.68 -10.21 -9.34
N ILE A 396 5.59 -11.53 -9.24
CA ILE A 396 6.50 -12.47 -9.90
C ILE A 396 5.89 -12.99 -11.20
N VAL A 397 6.68 -12.98 -12.27
CA VAL A 397 6.34 -13.54 -13.58
C VAL A 397 7.39 -14.56 -14.01
N GLU A 398 6.95 -15.69 -14.51
CA GLU A 398 7.84 -16.72 -15.07
C GLU A 398 8.09 -16.42 -16.54
N LEU A 399 9.37 -16.34 -16.92
CA LEU A 399 9.81 -16.17 -18.29
C LEU A 399 10.78 -17.32 -18.61
N PRO A 400 10.42 -18.23 -19.53
CA PRO A 400 11.36 -19.20 -20.08
C PRO A 400 12.57 -18.54 -20.73
N ALA A 401 13.61 -19.32 -21.02
CA ALA A 401 14.71 -18.88 -21.86
C ALA A 401 14.17 -18.44 -23.23
N GLY A 402 14.53 -17.22 -23.65
CA GLY A 402 13.97 -16.62 -24.85
C GLY A 402 14.31 -15.14 -25.02
N GLU A 403 13.81 -14.59 -26.10
CA GLU A 403 13.93 -13.18 -26.46
C GLU A 403 12.54 -12.55 -26.37
N TYR A 404 12.46 -11.42 -25.69
CA TYR A 404 11.21 -10.74 -25.38
C TYR A 404 11.29 -9.26 -25.71
N ILE A 405 10.14 -8.65 -25.98
CA ILE A 405 9.98 -7.21 -26.07
C ILE A 405 9.09 -6.78 -24.92
N VAL A 406 9.60 -5.85 -24.11
CA VAL A 406 8.87 -5.22 -23.01
C VAL A 406 8.34 -3.90 -23.52
N HIS A 407 7.04 -3.68 -23.36
CA HIS A 407 6.33 -2.51 -23.83
C HIS A 407 5.75 -1.73 -22.66
N TYR A 408 5.64 -0.42 -22.81
CA TYR A 408 4.88 0.43 -21.91
C TYR A 408 4.26 1.59 -22.67
N ARG A 409 3.02 1.95 -22.30
CA ARG A 409 2.35 3.14 -22.84
C ARG A 409 1.66 4.00 -21.77
N THR A 410 1.38 5.24 -22.14
CA THR A 410 0.59 6.21 -21.36
C THR A 410 -0.47 6.90 -22.22
N ASP A 411 -1.53 7.41 -21.60
CA ASP A 411 -2.52 8.30 -22.19
C ASP A 411 -2.16 9.80 -22.01
N ASP A 412 -3.11 10.70 -22.17
CA ASP A 412 -2.91 12.14 -22.36
C ASP A 412 -3.03 13.01 -21.10
N SER A 413 -3.23 12.43 -19.90
CA SER A 413 -3.66 13.27 -18.77
C SER A 413 -2.99 13.01 -17.41
N HIS A 414 -2.18 11.96 -17.23
CA HIS A 414 -1.63 11.62 -15.91
C HIS A 414 -0.30 10.87 -15.97
N SER A 415 0.78 11.62 -16.15
CA SER A 415 2.09 11.04 -16.39
C SER A 415 3.16 11.59 -15.46
N TYR A 416 4.37 11.07 -15.59
CA TYR A 416 5.52 11.48 -14.76
C TYR A 416 5.81 12.98 -14.84
N GLU A 417 5.56 13.60 -15.99
CA GLU A 417 5.87 15.01 -16.24
C GLU A 417 4.78 15.93 -15.71
N GLU A 418 3.52 15.50 -15.78
CA GLU A 418 2.36 16.29 -15.35
C GLU A 418 1.27 15.41 -14.73
N TRP A 419 1.06 15.56 -13.41
CA TRP A 419 0.02 14.84 -12.68
C TRP A 419 -1.24 15.68 -12.57
N ASN A 420 -2.33 15.30 -13.24
CA ASN A 420 -3.63 15.97 -13.06
C ASN A 420 -4.34 15.70 -11.70
N SER A 421 -3.72 14.91 -10.83
CA SER A 421 -4.19 14.60 -9.47
C SER A 421 -3.00 14.14 -8.61
N PRO A 422 -3.11 13.94 -7.29
CA PRO A 422 -1.97 13.57 -6.46
C PRO A 422 -1.19 12.35 -6.99
N ALA A 423 0.12 12.53 -7.15
CA ALA A 423 1.04 11.55 -7.72
C ALA A 423 1.13 10.27 -6.85
N PRO A 424 1.50 9.10 -7.44
CA PRO A 424 1.79 7.90 -6.66
C PRO A 424 3.03 8.07 -5.77
N ASP A 425 3.15 7.20 -4.75
CA ASP A 425 4.20 7.26 -3.74
C ASP A 425 5.62 7.20 -4.36
N ASP A 426 5.80 6.49 -5.48
CA ASP A 426 7.07 6.39 -6.23
C ASP A 426 6.90 6.84 -7.70
N GLY A 427 6.42 8.08 -7.90
CA GLY A 427 6.13 8.63 -9.23
C GLY A 427 7.26 8.53 -10.26
N LYS A 428 8.53 8.58 -9.83
CA LYS A 428 9.69 8.37 -10.74
C LYS A 428 9.71 6.98 -11.41
N MET A 429 8.99 6.01 -10.86
CA MET A 429 8.86 4.66 -11.38
C MET A 429 7.63 4.48 -12.29
N TRP A 430 6.90 5.54 -12.63
CA TRP A 430 5.79 5.49 -13.61
C TRP A 430 6.27 4.87 -14.92
N GLY A 431 5.74 3.69 -15.24
CA GLY A 431 6.38 2.78 -16.18
C GLY A 431 6.48 1.33 -15.68
N ILE A 432 7.42 0.57 -16.25
CA ILE A 432 7.70 -0.83 -15.93
C ILE A 432 9.19 -1.06 -15.67
N THR A 433 9.47 -1.82 -14.63
CA THR A 433 10.81 -2.28 -14.25
C THR A 433 10.80 -3.79 -14.03
N ILE A 434 11.82 -4.47 -14.57
CA ILE A 434 12.02 -5.92 -14.40
C ILE A 434 13.28 -6.14 -13.58
N TYR A 435 13.11 -6.78 -12.43
CA TYR A 435 14.19 -7.18 -11.53
C TYR A 435 14.45 -8.69 -11.63
N PRO A 436 15.71 -9.13 -11.50
CA PRO A 436 15.98 -10.52 -11.21
C PRO A 436 15.48 -10.86 -9.80
N LEU A 437 15.39 -12.15 -9.46
CA LEU A 437 15.08 -12.60 -8.08
C LEU A 437 16.32 -13.02 -7.29
N LYS A 438 17.46 -13.12 -7.96
CA LYS A 438 18.74 -13.42 -7.35
C LYS A 438 19.86 -12.76 -8.13
N LYS A 439 20.94 -12.41 -7.45
CA LYS A 439 22.16 -11.96 -8.09
C LYS A 439 22.68 -12.99 -9.09
N GLY A 440 23.09 -12.51 -10.26
CA GLY A 440 23.65 -13.36 -11.32
C GLY A 440 22.62 -14.14 -12.16
N GLN A 441 21.31 -13.94 -11.96
CA GLN A 441 20.29 -14.48 -12.87
C GLN A 441 20.54 -13.98 -14.30
N LYS A 442 20.62 -14.91 -15.26
CA LYS A 442 21.11 -14.61 -16.61
C LYS A 442 20.03 -13.99 -17.50
N ALA A 443 19.83 -12.68 -17.35
CA ALA A 443 19.03 -11.88 -18.27
C ALA A 443 19.72 -10.53 -18.55
N GLN A 444 19.48 -9.97 -19.74
CA GLN A 444 20.03 -8.66 -20.11
C GLN A 444 19.08 -7.89 -21.02
N THR A 445 19.12 -6.57 -20.93
CA THR A 445 18.48 -5.70 -21.92
C THR A 445 19.16 -5.82 -23.29
N SER A 446 18.41 -5.55 -24.35
CA SER A 446 18.88 -5.57 -25.73
C SER A 446 18.07 -4.55 -26.56
N ASP A 447 18.61 -4.13 -27.71
CA ASP A 447 17.86 -3.31 -28.66
C ASP A 447 16.80 -4.18 -29.35
N VAL A 448 15.56 -3.68 -29.41
CA VAL A 448 14.43 -4.41 -30.03
C VAL A 448 14.77 -4.85 -31.46
N LYS A 449 15.44 -3.98 -32.23
CA LYS A 449 15.87 -4.28 -33.61
C LYS A 449 16.77 -5.51 -33.73
N SER A 450 17.51 -5.86 -32.68
CA SER A 450 18.39 -7.03 -32.67
C SER A 450 17.68 -8.34 -32.28
N LEU A 451 16.48 -8.25 -31.72
CA LEU A 451 15.68 -9.40 -31.28
C LEU A 451 14.58 -9.77 -32.27
N VAL A 452 14.10 -8.80 -33.05
CA VAL A 452 13.11 -9.04 -34.09
C VAL A 452 13.84 -9.74 -35.25
N PRO A 453 13.58 -11.02 -35.52
CA PRO A 453 14.31 -11.75 -36.55
C PRO A 453 13.90 -11.28 -37.95
N GLU A 454 14.62 -11.73 -38.98
CA GLU A 454 14.16 -11.75 -40.40
C GLU A 454 12.86 -12.56 -40.62
N THR A 455 12.11 -12.89 -39.57
CA THR A 455 10.83 -13.61 -39.61
C THR A 455 9.68 -12.74 -40.09
N ILE A 456 9.83 -11.42 -40.14
CA ILE A 456 8.82 -10.54 -40.74
C ILE A 456 8.83 -10.73 -42.26
N ILE A 457 7.79 -11.41 -42.77
CA ILE A 457 7.57 -11.64 -44.20
C ILE A 457 7.17 -10.33 -44.88
N ALA A 458 6.24 -9.61 -44.24
CA ALA A 458 5.78 -8.30 -44.69
C ALA A 458 5.25 -7.51 -43.50
N GLU A 459 5.45 -6.20 -43.55
CA GLU A 459 4.95 -5.24 -42.56
C GLU A 459 4.41 -4.04 -43.32
N LEU A 460 3.16 -3.69 -43.05
CA LEU A 460 2.46 -2.50 -43.51
C LEU A 460 1.81 -1.86 -42.28
N THR A 461 2.61 -1.23 -41.43
CA THR A 461 2.19 -0.61 -40.16
C THR A 461 2.34 0.90 -40.21
N ARG A 462 1.78 1.62 -39.23
CA ARG A 462 1.79 3.09 -39.16
C ARG A 462 1.06 3.74 -40.34
N VAL A 463 0.02 3.06 -40.82
CA VAL A 463 -0.80 3.50 -41.96
C VAL A 463 -1.62 4.71 -41.55
N ARG A 464 -1.61 5.76 -42.37
CA ARG A 464 -2.34 7.03 -42.18
C ARG A 464 -3.67 7.03 -42.93
N ASP A 465 -4.42 8.12 -42.86
CA ASP A 465 -5.71 8.27 -43.53
C ASP A 465 -5.60 8.12 -45.05
N ASP A 466 -6.64 7.55 -45.66
CA ASP A 466 -6.79 7.35 -47.11
C ASP A 466 -5.64 6.59 -47.80
N GLU A 467 -4.91 5.74 -47.08
CA GLU A 467 -3.76 5.00 -47.60
C GLU A 467 -4.16 3.58 -48.04
N HIS A 468 -3.76 3.20 -49.26
CA HIS A 468 -3.80 1.81 -49.71
C HIS A 468 -2.38 1.26 -49.89
N LEU A 469 -1.86 0.61 -48.87
CA LEU A 469 -0.54 0.00 -48.89
C LEU A 469 -0.58 -1.45 -49.40
N ARG A 470 0.48 -1.86 -50.09
CA ARG A 470 0.66 -3.23 -50.57
C ARG A 470 2.12 -3.63 -50.61
N LYS A 471 2.39 -4.91 -50.30
CA LYS A 471 3.74 -5.48 -50.36
C LYS A 471 3.67 -6.92 -50.89
N SER A 472 4.45 -7.19 -51.94
CA SER A 472 4.60 -8.54 -52.48
C SER A 472 5.65 -9.32 -51.71
N PHE A 473 5.44 -10.62 -51.57
CA PHE A 473 6.38 -11.55 -50.93
C PHE A 473 6.27 -12.95 -51.53
N GLU A 474 7.30 -13.77 -51.34
CA GLU A 474 7.36 -15.14 -51.82
C GLU A 474 7.45 -16.14 -50.68
N ILE A 475 6.74 -17.25 -50.82
CA ILE A 475 6.80 -18.42 -49.95
C ILE A 475 7.48 -19.55 -50.74
N LYS A 476 8.68 -19.95 -50.32
CA LYS A 476 9.47 -20.97 -51.04
C LYS A 476 9.07 -22.42 -50.71
N LYS A 477 8.53 -22.62 -49.50
CA LYS A 477 8.04 -23.92 -49.00
C LYS A 477 6.79 -23.67 -48.17
N ARG A 478 5.92 -24.67 -48.04
CA ARG A 478 4.72 -24.60 -47.17
C ARG A 478 5.12 -24.02 -45.80
N THR A 479 4.51 -22.91 -45.42
CA THR A 479 4.93 -22.10 -44.26
C THR A 479 3.72 -21.68 -43.45
N ARG A 480 3.79 -21.85 -42.13
CA ARG A 480 2.83 -21.27 -41.19
C ARG A 480 3.14 -19.79 -41.00
N VAL A 481 2.12 -18.95 -41.12
CA VAL A 481 2.24 -17.49 -41.04
C VAL A 481 1.27 -16.99 -39.98
N ARG A 482 1.80 -16.31 -38.96
CA ARG A 482 0.99 -15.55 -38.01
C ARG A 482 0.72 -14.17 -38.59
N ILE A 483 -0.53 -13.77 -38.55
CA ILE A 483 -1.04 -12.48 -39.01
C ILE A 483 -1.47 -11.70 -37.77
N VAL A 484 -0.86 -10.54 -37.58
CA VAL A 484 -1.31 -9.55 -36.60
C VAL A 484 -1.77 -8.34 -37.39
N ALA A 485 -3.05 -7.98 -37.31
CA ALA A 485 -3.57 -6.79 -37.93
C ALA A 485 -4.45 -6.00 -36.97
N LEU A 486 -4.27 -4.69 -36.94
CA LEU A 486 -5.11 -3.74 -36.20
C LEU A 486 -5.77 -2.82 -37.20
N GLY A 487 -7.04 -2.48 -37.01
CA GLY A 487 -7.78 -1.55 -37.85
C GLY A 487 -9.13 -1.15 -37.24
N GLU A 488 -9.82 -0.22 -37.87
CA GLU A 488 -11.12 0.29 -37.44
C GLU A 488 -12.25 -0.59 -37.97
N GLY A 489 -13.24 -0.88 -37.14
CA GLY A 489 -14.49 -1.49 -37.57
C GLY A 489 -15.60 -1.30 -36.55
N ASP A 490 -16.83 -1.21 -37.03
CA ASP A 490 -18.05 -1.15 -36.22
C ASP A 490 -19.21 -1.83 -36.95
N TRP A 491 -20.28 -2.19 -36.23
CA TRP A 491 -21.52 -2.77 -36.78
C TRP A 491 -21.32 -3.94 -37.76
N ASP A 492 -20.37 -4.84 -37.43
CA ASP A 492 -20.01 -5.99 -38.27
C ASP A 492 -19.26 -5.66 -39.57
N GLU A 493 -18.82 -4.42 -39.72
CA GLU A 493 -18.03 -3.93 -40.86
C GLU A 493 -16.60 -3.55 -40.42
N MET A 494 -15.67 -3.61 -41.37
CA MET A 494 -14.30 -3.15 -41.20
C MET A 494 -14.06 -2.00 -42.16
N TYR A 495 -13.55 -0.88 -41.65
CA TYR A 495 -13.17 0.31 -42.41
C TYR A 495 -11.69 0.24 -42.75
N ASP A 496 -10.84 0.08 -41.73
CA ASP A 496 -9.41 -0.15 -41.93
C ASP A 496 -9.10 -1.64 -41.77
N PHE A 497 -8.56 -2.28 -42.79
CA PHE A 497 -8.29 -3.71 -42.72
C PHE A 497 -7.30 -4.23 -43.74
N GLY A 498 -6.72 -5.39 -43.42
CA GLY A 498 -5.80 -6.11 -44.29
C GLY A 498 -6.41 -7.33 -45.00
N TRP A 499 -5.82 -7.72 -46.12
CA TRP A 499 -6.06 -9.01 -46.78
C TRP A 499 -4.82 -9.50 -47.54
N ILE A 500 -4.79 -10.81 -47.85
CA ILE A 500 -3.70 -11.45 -48.59
C ILE A 500 -4.25 -12.10 -49.85
N VAL A 501 -3.60 -11.85 -50.99
CA VAL A 501 -3.95 -12.40 -52.30
C VAL A 501 -2.83 -13.33 -52.77
N ASN A 502 -3.18 -14.51 -53.29
CA ASN A 502 -2.27 -15.33 -54.06
C ASN A 502 -2.18 -14.77 -55.49
N ASN A 503 -0.98 -14.41 -55.95
CA ASN A 503 -0.77 -13.66 -57.18
C ASN A 503 -1.04 -14.47 -58.44
N GLU A 504 -0.96 -15.79 -58.38
CA GLU A 504 -1.22 -16.70 -59.51
C GLU A 504 -2.71 -16.94 -59.69
N THR A 505 -3.38 -17.38 -58.62
CA THR A 505 -4.81 -17.73 -58.63
C THR A 505 -5.73 -16.52 -58.52
N LYS A 506 -5.19 -15.34 -58.16
CA LYS A 506 -5.91 -14.10 -57.83
C LYS A 506 -6.93 -14.24 -56.69
N ARG A 507 -6.88 -15.32 -55.91
CA ARG A 507 -7.79 -15.57 -54.78
C ARG A 507 -7.30 -14.87 -53.51
N LYS A 508 -8.23 -14.27 -52.75
CA LYS A 508 -7.99 -13.82 -51.38
C LYS A 508 -7.88 -15.05 -50.48
N VAL A 509 -6.67 -15.33 -49.99
CA VAL A 509 -6.40 -16.48 -49.11
C VAL A 509 -6.64 -16.14 -47.64
N TRP A 510 -6.70 -14.85 -47.30
CA TRP A 510 -7.09 -14.35 -45.99
C TRP A 510 -7.61 -12.92 -46.08
N ARG A 511 -8.54 -12.53 -45.19
CA ARG A 511 -9.05 -11.17 -45.03
C ARG A 511 -9.47 -10.95 -43.57
N MET A 512 -9.11 -9.82 -42.99
CA MET A 512 -9.61 -9.38 -41.69
C MET A 512 -11.10 -9.06 -41.79
N ARG A 513 -11.90 -9.61 -40.86
CA ARG A 513 -13.36 -9.45 -40.80
C ARG A 513 -13.74 -9.13 -39.37
N TYR A 514 -14.69 -8.22 -39.17
CA TYR A 514 -15.10 -7.76 -37.83
C TYR A 514 -15.39 -8.93 -36.86
N ARG A 515 -16.18 -9.91 -37.28
CA ARG A 515 -16.53 -11.11 -36.48
C ARG A 515 -15.34 -11.93 -35.97
N ASN A 516 -14.19 -11.81 -36.62
CA ASN A 516 -12.97 -12.54 -36.29
C ASN A 516 -11.93 -11.64 -35.61
N THR A 517 -12.37 -10.52 -35.03
CA THR A 517 -11.51 -9.57 -34.33
C THR A 517 -11.90 -9.42 -32.88
N ASP A 518 -10.90 -9.15 -32.05
CA ASP A 518 -11.07 -8.68 -30.68
C ASP A 518 -10.97 -7.15 -30.63
N ASN A 519 -11.40 -6.54 -29.52
CA ASN A 519 -11.10 -5.13 -29.28
C ASN A 519 -9.59 -4.94 -29.08
N ALA A 520 -9.02 -3.91 -29.73
CA ALA A 520 -7.59 -3.61 -29.70
C ALA A 520 -7.19 -2.60 -28.61
N GLY A 521 -8.09 -2.27 -27.69
CA GLY A 521 -7.95 -1.24 -26.67
C GLY A 521 -8.35 0.16 -27.16
N GLY A 522 -8.48 1.11 -26.25
CA GLY A 522 -9.00 2.44 -26.56
C GLY A 522 -10.47 2.40 -26.95
N ALA A 523 -10.83 3.04 -28.06
CA ALA A 523 -12.21 3.07 -28.56
C ALA A 523 -12.73 1.66 -28.94
N SER A 524 -14.05 1.46 -28.85
CA SER A 524 -14.71 0.17 -29.19
C SER A 524 -14.44 -0.29 -30.63
N LYS A 525 -14.29 0.69 -31.53
CA LYS A 525 -14.02 0.53 -32.95
C LYS A 525 -12.59 0.08 -33.29
N ASN A 526 -11.68 0.14 -32.34
CA ASN A 526 -10.34 -0.42 -32.51
C ASN A 526 -10.42 -1.94 -32.50
N ARG A 527 -10.10 -2.58 -33.62
CA ARG A 527 -10.17 -4.02 -33.82
C ARG A 527 -8.78 -4.59 -34.00
N LYS A 528 -8.55 -5.79 -33.47
CA LYS A 528 -7.34 -6.58 -33.74
C LYS A 528 -7.70 -7.98 -34.14
N VAL A 529 -6.91 -8.55 -35.04
CA VAL A 529 -6.89 -9.98 -35.31
C VAL A 529 -5.48 -10.50 -35.11
N ASP A 530 -5.39 -11.64 -34.47
CA ASP A 530 -4.16 -12.39 -34.26
C ASP A 530 -4.43 -13.85 -34.58
N THR A 531 -3.98 -14.30 -35.74
CA THR A 531 -4.35 -15.61 -36.26
C THR A 531 -3.21 -16.26 -37.02
N VAL A 532 -3.29 -17.57 -37.20
CA VAL A 532 -2.29 -18.35 -37.95
C VAL A 532 -2.96 -18.98 -39.16
N ILE A 533 -2.36 -18.77 -40.33
CA ILE A 533 -2.72 -19.46 -41.55
C ILE A 533 -1.54 -20.28 -42.08
N THR A 534 -1.80 -21.19 -43.02
CA THR A 534 -0.75 -21.88 -43.77
C THR A 534 -0.75 -21.37 -45.20
N LEU A 535 0.40 -20.91 -45.68
CA LEU A 535 0.60 -20.53 -47.08
C LEU A 535 1.40 -21.62 -47.79
N GLU A 536 0.88 -22.08 -48.92
CA GLU A 536 1.59 -22.97 -49.83
C GLU A 536 2.69 -22.21 -50.59
N PRO A 537 3.68 -22.90 -51.19
CA PRO A 537 4.68 -22.24 -52.02
C PRO A 537 4.03 -21.38 -53.12
N GLY A 538 4.55 -20.17 -53.34
CA GLY A 538 4.03 -19.26 -54.37
C GLY A 538 4.27 -17.79 -54.08
N SER A 539 3.77 -16.94 -54.98
CA SER A 539 3.84 -15.48 -54.86
C SER A 539 2.55 -14.91 -54.29
N TYR A 540 2.67 -13.98 -53.33
CA TYR A 540 1.56 -13.36 -52.62
C TYR A 540 1.70 -11.84 -52.54
N THR A 541 0.59 -11.15 -52.35
CA THR A 541 0.55 -9.72 -52.04
C THR A 541 -0.30 -9.51 -50.78
N VAL A 542 0.28 -8.88 -49.76
CA VAL A 542 -0.50 -8.36 -48.63
C VAL A 542 -0.93 -6.93 -48.94
N HIS A 543 -2.16 -6.62 -48.57
CA HIS A 543 -2.77 -5.30 -48.69
C HIS A 543 -3.24 -4.83 -47.33
N TYR A 544 -3.24 -3.52 -47.14
CA TYR A 544 -3.91 -2.84 -46.02
C TYR A 544 -4.48 -1.51 -46.52
N ILE A 545 -5.70 -1.20 -46.13
CA ILE A 545 -6.38 0.05 -46.50
C ILE A 545 -6.92 0.75 -45.25
N THR A 546 -6.95 2.07 -45.28
CA THR A 546 -7.56 2.97 -44.29
C THR A 546 -8.57 3.92 -44.92
N ASP A 547 -9.49 4.45 -44.12
CA ASP A 547 -10.36 5.59 -44.46
C ASP A 547 -9.88 6.92 -43.84
N ASP A 548 -10.75 7.91 -43.69
CA ASP A 548 -10.39 9.32 -43.46
C ASP A 548 -10.39 9.79 -42.00
N SER A 549 -10.66 8.91 -41.02
CA SER A 549 -11.04 9.41 -39.68
C SER A 549 -10.34 8.78 -38.47
N HIS A 550 -9.61 7.67 -38.59
CA HIS A 550 -9.02 6.99 -37.44
C HIS A 550 -7.75 6.20 -37.75
N SER A 551 -6.62 6.90 -37.93
CA SER A 551 -5.37 6.26 -38.35
C SER A 551 -4.15 6.64 -37.50
N TYR A 552 -2.99 6.11 -37.87
CA TYR A 552 -1.77 6.33 -37.12
C TYR A 552 -1.37 7.82 -37.09
N ARG A 553 -1.45 8.39 -35.88
CA ARG A 553 -1.19 9.81 -35.51
C ARG A 553 -2.36 10.76 -35.74
N ASP A 554 -3.50 10.28 -36.21
CA ASP A 554 -4.72 11.09 -36.36
C ASP A 554 -5.94 10.27 -35.88
N TRP A 555 -6.14 10.26 -34.58
CA TRP A 555 -7.17 9.44 -33.94
C TRP A 555 -8.36 10.32 -33.53
N ASN A 556 -9.51 10.18 -34.18
CA ASN A 556 -10.75 10.87 -33.74
C ASN A 556 -11.36 10.32 -32.42
N ALA A 557 -10.75 9.30 -31.81
CA ALA A 557 -11.13 8.71 -30.53
C ALA A 557 -9.90 8.09 -29.85
N SER A 558 -10.04 7.51 -28.65
CA SER A 558 -8.90 6.90 -27.95
C SER A 558 -8.19 5.83 -28.81
N PRO A 559 -6.87 5.92 -29.00
CA PRO A 559 -6.12 5.05 -29.92
C PRO A 559 -6.07 3.59 -29.45
N PRO A 560 -5.77 2.64 -30.34
CA PRO A 560 -5.57 1.25 -29.98
C PRO A 560 -4.34 1.06 -29.10
N ASP A 561 -4.20 -0.12 -28.53
CA ASP A 561 -3.18 -0.40 -27.52
C ASP A 561 -1.74 -0.21 -28.00
N ASN A 562 -1.52 -0.55 -29.27
CA ASN A 562 -0.25 -0.40 -29.95
C ASN A 562 -0.49 0.36 -31.26
N PRO A 563 -0.57 1.69 -31.21
CA PRO A 563 -0.94 2.50 -32.37
C PRO A 563 0.09 2.38 -33.51
N LYS A 564 1.35 2.09 -33.18
CA LYS A 564 2.39 1.82 -34.20
C LYS A 564 2.12 0.56 -35.03
N MET A 565 1.25 -0.34 -34.56
CA MET A 565 0.84 -1.55 -35.27
C MET A 565 -0.44 -1.37 -36.09
N TRP A 566 -1.03 -0.17 -36.14
CA TRP A 566 -2.16 0.11 -37.04
C TRP A 566 -1.76 -0.24 -38.47
N GLY A 567 -2.42 -1.23 -39.05
CA GLY A 567 -1.85 -1.96 -40.18
C GLY A 567 -1.84 -3.48 -40.02
N ILE A 568 -0.95 -4.14 -40.77
CA ILE A 568 -0.79 -5.60 -40.80
C ILE A 568 0.68 -6.00 -40.83
N THR A 569 1.01 -7.00 -40.00
CA THR A 569 2.33 -7.65 -39.97
C THR A 569 2.18 -9.15 -40.11
N LEU A 570 3.00 -9.73 -40.99
CA LEU A 570 3.07 -11.15 -41.27
C LEU A 570 4.37 -11.72 -40.70
N TYR A 571 4.25 -12.63 -39.75
CA TYR A 571 5.37 -13.33 -39.14
C TYR A 571 5.45 -14.76 -39.65
N LYS A 572 6.62 -15.15 -40.13
CA LYS A 572 7.00 -16.54 -40.28
C LYS A 572 7.14 -17.15 -38.90
N ILE A 573 6.33 -18.16 -38.60
CA ILE A 573 6.48 -18.96 -37.39
C ILE A 573 7.10 -20.30 -37.77
N GLY A 574 8.01 -20.81 -36.93
CA GLY A 574 8.63 -22.13 -37.13
C GLY A 574 7.58 -23.24 -37.19
N ASP A 575 7.95 -24.35 -37.83
CA ASP A 575 7.12 -25.56 -37.83
C ASP A 575 6.95 -26.12 -36.41
#